data_AF-A0A1B6DVY7-F1
#
_entry.id   AF-A0A1B6DVY7-F1
#
_cell.length_a   1.000
_cell.length_b   1.000
_cell.length_c   1.000
_cell.angle_alpha   90.00
_cell.angle_beta   90.00
_cell.angle_gamma   90.00
#
_symmetry.space_group_name_H-M   'P 1'
#
loop_
_entity.id
_entity.type
_entity.pdbx_description
1 polymer ?
#
loop_
_entity_poly.entity_id
_entity_poly.type
_entity_poly.pdbx_seq_one_letter_code
_entity_poly.pdbx_strand_id
1 'polypeptide(L)'
;MALQYRLCSSVKIKLFQVIPLSNKLFKYNISSSQIVGTPKSIVSEDRVVITDDGSTIVCWHPEKSFPYECSKPLPETPTVEHSVLKVQNSADIYEVFKSTKKEEVQAELMKITHTTKHKWVHPPKRFLKKKPFVTPREGL
;
A
#
# COMPACT_ATOMS: atom_id res chain seq x y z
N MET A 1 4.20 -51.95 -0.40
CA MET A 1 4.68 -51.61 -1.76
C MET A 1 4.89 -50.11 -1.82
N ALA A 2 6.00 -49.70 -2.42
CA ALA A 2 6.56 -48.35 -2.43
C ALA A 2 5.72 -47.30 -3.20
N LEU A 3 6.31 -46.09 -3.25
CA LEU A 3 6.06 -44.91 -4.11
C LEU A 3 5.37 -43.77 -3.36
N GLN A 4 5.78 -42.50 -3.44
CA GLN A 4 6.92 -41.83 -4.06
C GLN A 4 6.87 -40.40 -3.50
N TYR A 5 8.01 -39.78 -3.29
CA TYR A 5 8.15 -38.38 -2.88
C TYR A 5 7.59 -37.44 -3.96
N ARG A 6 6.86 -36.38 -3.57
CA ARG A 6 6.75 -35.16 -4.37
C ARG A 6 6.88 -33.92 -3.48
N LEU A 7 7.99 -33.23 -3.67
CA LEU A 7 8.20 -31.83 -3.28
C LEU A 7 7.15 -30.96 -3.98
N CYS A 8 6.43 -30.12 -3.22
CA CYS A 8 5.88 -28.89 -3.77
C CYS A 8 5.68 -27.85 -2.67
N SER A 9 6.59 -26.87 -2.70
CA SER A 9 6.39 -25.44 -2.43
C SER A 9 5.13 -25.05 -1.64
N SER A 10 5.31 -24.62 -0.40
CA SER A 10 4.56 -23.50 0.18
C SER A 10 5.20 -23.12 1.50
N VAL A 11 5.93 -22.00 1.49
CA VAL A 11 6.27 -21.29 2.74
C VAL A 11 4.95 -20.75 3.29
N LYS A 12 4.31 -21.53 4.17
CA LYS A 12 3.12 -21.11 4.89
C LYS A 12 3.57 -20.21 6.03
N ILE A 13 3.50 -18.89 5.85
CA ILE A 13 3.65 -17.93 6.94
C ILE A 13 2.38 -18.05 7.80
N LYS A 14 2.49 -18.82 8.89
CA LYS A 14 1.40 -18.99 9.85
C LYS A 14 1.45 -17.81 10.81
N LEU A 15 0.54 -16.85 10.64
CA LEU A 15 0.25 -15.84 11.67
C LEU A 15 -0.31 -16.57 12.89
N PHE A 16 0.53 -16.77 13.90
CA PHE A 16 0.12 -17.38 15.16
C PHE A 16 -0.16 -16.28 16.17
N GLN A 17 -1.39 -16.22 16.66
CA GLN A 17 -1.77 -15.38 17.80
C GLN A 17 -0.97 -15.79 19.04
N VAL A 18 -0.57 -14.77 19.81
CA VAL A 18 0.30 -14.82 20.98
C VAL A 18 -0.32 -15.67 22.09
N ILE A 19 0.36 -16.74 22.49
CA ILE A 19 0.09 -17.46 23.75
C ILE A 19 1.25 -17.12 24.71
N PRO A 20 0.98 -16.58 25.92
CA PRO A 20 2.02 -16.20 26.86
C PRO A 20 2.48 -17.44 27.63
N LEU A 21 3.52 -18.11 27.13
CA LEU A 21 4.15 -19.23 27.82
C LEU A 21 5.47 -18.80 28.43
N SER A 22 5.40 -18.58 29.76
CA SER A 22 6.46 -18.62 30.78
C SER A 22 7.82 -17.99 30.46
N ASN A 23 8.26 -17.11 31.37
CA ASN A 23 9.59 -16.50 31.44
C ASN A 23 10.73 -17.54 31.46
N LYS A 24 11.05 -18.11 30.30
CA LYS A 24 12.29 -18.86 30.09
C LYS A 24 13.32 -17.90 29.53
N LEU A 25 14.46 -17.85 30.20
CA LEU A 25 15.61 -17.03 29.90
C LEU A 25 16.14 -17.39 28.49
N PHE A 26 15.64 -16.72 27.45
CA PHE A 26 16.20 -16.84 26.11
C PHE A 26 17.61 -16.24 26.15
N LYS A 27 18.62 -17.11 25.97
CA LYS A 27 20.01 -16.69 25.83
C LYS A 27 20.13 -15.90 24.53
N TYR A 28 20.43 -14.62 24.65
CA TYR A 28 20.58 -13.71 23.52
C TYR A 28 21.97 -13.89 22.89
N ASN A 29 22.04 -14.31 21.63
CA ASN A 29 23.24 -14.16 20.82
C ASN A 29 22.97 -13.05 19.80
N ILE A 30 23.32 -11.82 20.18
CA ILE A 30 23.04 -10.61 19.43
C ILE A 30 24.09 -10.49 18.33
N SER A 31 23.83 -11.10 17.18
CA SER A 31 24.39 -10.60 15.92
C SER A 31 23.53 -9.42 15.47
N SER A 32 23.52 -8.33 16.25
CA SER A 32 23.18 -7.04 15.68
C SER A 32 24.38 -6.65 14.82
N SER A 33 24.39 -7.06 13.56
CA SER A 33 25.07 -6.26 12.55
C SER A 33 24.31 -4.94 12.48
N GLN A 34 24.59 -4.04 13.43
CA GLN A 34 24.45 -2.63 13.16
C GLN A 34 25.33 -2.42 11.94
N ILE A 35 24.71 -2.26 10.77
CA ILE A 35 25.37 -1.59 9.67
C ILE A 35 25.60 -0.17 10.22
N VAL A 36 26.81 0.02 10.75
CA VAL A 36 27.31 1.26 11.35
C VAL A 36 27.07 2.36 10.32
N GLY A 37 26.01 3.16 10.51
CA GLY A 37 25.73 4.29 9.62
C GLY A 37 24.27 4.70 9.43
N THR A 38 23.29 3.88 9.81
CA THR A 38 21.88 4.29 9.65
C THR A 38 21.35 5.02 10.89
N PRO A 39 20.78 6.23 10.76
CA PRO A 39 20.24 6.97 11.90
C PRO A 39 19.03 6.21 12.48
N LYS A 40 19.06 5.99 13.80
CA LYS A 40 18.05 5.25 14.58
C LYS A 40 16.60 5.72 14.38
N SER A 41 16.38 6.92 13.85
CA SER A 41 15.03 7.46 13.61
C SER A 41 14.28 6.75 12.48
N ILE A 42 15.00 6.23 11.48
CA ILE A 42 14.41 5.59 10.30
C ILE A 42 14.42 4.06 10.42
N VAL A 43 15.39 3.51 11.16
CA VAL A 43 15.57 2.05 11.28
C VAL A 43 14.48 1.47 12.19
N SER A 44 13.76 0.48 11.68
CA SER A 44 12.79 -0.29 12.43
C SER A 44 13.49 -1.13 13.51
N GLU A 45 12.88 -1.25 14.69
CA GLU A 45 13.36 -2.10 15.78
C GLU A 45 13.06 -3.58 15.51
N ASP A 46 13.19 -4.00 14.26
CA ASP A 46 12.89 -5.36 13.84
C ASP A 46 13.97 -6.29 14.37
N ARG A 47 13.54 -7.39 14.98
CA ARG A 47 14.45 -8.42 15.48
C ARG A 47 14.16 -9.72 14.79
N VAL A 48 15.20 -10.33 14.23
CA VAL A 48 15.14 -11.67 13.67
C VAL A 48 15.99 -12.58 14.55
N VAL A 49 15.39 -13.68 14.99
CA VAL A 49 16.01 -14.66 15.89
C VAL A 49 15.87 -16.03 15.27
N ILE A 50 16.91 -16.84 15.38
CA ILE A 50 16.86 -18.26 15.01
C ILE A 50 16.64 -19.06 16.29
N THR A 51 15.76 -20.06 16.24
CA THR A 51 15.52 -20.99 17.37
C THR A 51 16.80 -21.79 17.65
N ASP A 52 17.01 -22.25 18.89
CA ASP A 52 18.20 -23.04 19.29
C ASP A 52 18.43 -24.26 18.37
N ASP A 53 17.35 -24.89 17.92
CA ASP A 53 17.38 -26.03 17.00
C ASP A 53 17.74 -25.66 15.54
N GLY A 54 17.93 -24.37 15.23
CA GLY A 54 18.22 -23.87 13.88
C GLY A 54 17.09 -24.04 12.85
N SER A 55 15.99 -24.69 13.24
CA SER A 55 14.92 -25.15 12.36
C SER A 55 13.91 -24.07 11.98
N THR A 56 13.77 -23.04 12.82
CA THR A 56 12.75 -21.99 12.65
C THR A 56 13.35 -20.61 12.87
N ILE A 57 13.05 -19.70 11.93
CA ILE A 57 13.37 -18.28 12.00
C ILE A 57 12.13 -17.55 12.53
N VAL A 58 12.32 -16.78 13.60
CA VAL A 58 11.28 -15.98 14.26
C VAL A 58 11.57 -14.51 14.02
N CYS A 59 10.60 -13.77 13.50
CA CYS A 59 10.70 -12.33 13.27
C CYS A 59 9.74 -11.58 14.19
N TRP A 60 10.26 -10.63 14.96
CA TRP A 60 9.49 -9.68 15.75
C TRP A 60 9.54 -8.31 15.07
N HIS A 61 8.37 -7.85 14.62
CA HIS A 61 8.18 -6.55 13.97
C HIS A 61 7.04 -5.79 14.69
N PRO A 62 7.35 -4.96 15.70
CA PRO A 62 6.32 -4.17 16.36
C PRO A 62 5.72 -3.13 15.40
N GLU A 63 4.45 -2.76 15.60
CA GLU A 63 3.82 -1.67 14.87
C GLU A 63 4.44 -0.33 15.28
N LYS A 64 4.95 0.43 14.30
CA LYS A 64 5.54 1.75 14.55
C LYS A 64 4.48 2.83 14.43
N SER A 65 4.25 3.56 15.52
CA SER A 65 3.42 4.77 15.49
C SER A 65 4.16 5.92 14.82
N PHE A 66 3.42 6.78 14.11
CA PHE A 66 3.97 8.00 13.54
C PHE A 66 4.08 9.07 14.64
N PRO A 67 5.27 9.67 14.86
CA PRO A 67 5.46 10.68 15.90
C PRO A 67 4.67 11.96 15.60
N TYR A 68 4.00 12.51 16.61
CA TYR A 68 3.13 13.68 16.44
C TYR A 68 3.90 14.92 15.95
N GLU A 69 5.15 15.11 16.40
CA GLU A 69 6.02 16.23 16.03
C GLU A 69 6.34 16.29 14.53
N CYS A 70 6.21 15.17 13.82
CA CYS A 70 6.41 15.11 12.37
C CYS A 70 5.09 15.32 11.58
N SER A 71 3.96 15.47 12.26
CA SER A 71 2.67 15.76 11.63
C SER A 71 2.50 17.25 11.39
N LYS A 72 1.72 17.61 10.36
CA LYS A 72 1.28 18.99 10.14
C LYS A 72 -0.19 19.10 10.53
N PRO A 73 -0.62 20.24 11.11
CA PRO A 73 -2.04 20.47 11.33
C PRO A 73 -2.78 20.48 9.99
N LEU A 74 -4.03 20.04 10.02
CA LEU A 74 -4.92 20.15 8.86
C LEU A 74 -5.17 21.64 8.57
N PRO A 75 -5.14 22.08 7.30
CA PRO A 75 -5.45 23.46 6.97
C PRO A 75 -6.92 23.76 7.28
N GLU A 76 -7.17 24.87 7.99
CA GLU A 76 -8.52 25.36 8.22
C GLU A 76 -9.06 25.99 6.93
N THR A 77 -10.04 25.35 6.30
CA THR A 77 -10.76 25.93 5.16
C THR A 77 -11.92 26.76 5.71
N PRO A 78 -11.90 28.10 5.59
CA PRO A 78 -13.03 28.91 6.03
C PRO A 78 -14.23 28.63 5.12
N THR A 79 -15.26 27.96 5.64
CA THR A 79 -16.54 27.83 4.95
C THR A 79 -17.29 29.13 5.09
N VAL A 80 -17.26 29.97 4.05
CA VAL A 80 -18.00 31.24 4.07
C VAL A 80 -19.45 30.96 3.66
N GLU A 81 -20.32 30.72 4.64
CA GLU A 81 -21.73 30.44 4.39
C GLU A 81 -22.52 31.72 4.08
N HIS A 82 -22.68 32.04 2.79
CA HIS A 82 -23.43 33.21 2.35
C HIS A 82 -24.90 32.94 2.02
N SER A 83 -25.35 31.67 1.96
CA SER A 83 -26.71 31.30 1.55
C SER A 83 -27.37 30.30 2.49
N VAL A 84 -28.65 30.52 2.80
CA VAL A 84 -29.49 29.65 3.65
C VAL A 84 -29.58 28.22 3.09
N LEU A 85 -29.49 28.08 1.76
CA LEU A 85 -29.62 26.81 1.06
C LEU A 85 -28.33 25.98 1.00
N LYS A 86 -27.23 26.41 1.65
CA LYS A 86 -25.90 25.73 1.59
C LYS A 86 -25.38 25.48 0.16
N VAL A 87 -25.94 26.15 -0.86
CA VAL A 87 -25.45 26.10 -2.23
C VAL A 87 -24.41 27.20 -2.37
N GLN A 88 -23.17 26.90 -1.98
CA GLN A 88 -22.06 27.87 -1.99
C GLN A 88 -21.23 27.79 -3.27
N ASN A 89 -21.29 26.66 -4.00
CA ASN A 89 -20.40 26.37 -5.13
C ASN A 89 -21.13 26.42 -6.49
N SER A 90 -22.11 27.32 -6.67
CA SER A 90 -22.88 27.40 -7.92
C SER A 90 -22.00 27.67 -9.15
N ALA A 91 -20.93 28.46 -8.98
CA ALA A 91 -19.92 28.70 -10.02
C ALA A 91 -19.17 27.42 -10.38
N ASP A 92 -18.61 26.70 -9.40
CA ASP A 92 -17.87 25.46 -9.63
C ASP A 92 -18.75 24.38 -10.29
N ILE A 93 -20.02 24.29 -9.87
CA ILE A 93 -21.00 23.36 -10.47
C ILE A 93 -21.14 23.66 -11.96
N TYR A 94 -21.27 24.93 -12.34
CA TYR A 94 -21.39 25.31 -13.75
C TYR A 94 -20.13 24.96 -14.55
N GLU A 95 -18.94 25.17 -13.97
CA GLU A 95 -17.67 24.81 -14.61
C GLU A 95 -17.53 23.30 -14.83
N VAL A 96 -17.91 22.48 -13.85
CA VAL A 96 -17.86 21.01 -13.95
C VAL A 96 -18.78 20.47 -15.05
N PHE A 97 -19.96 21.07 -15.20
CA PHE A 97 -20.94 20.64 -16.22
C PHE A 97 -20.77 21.31 -17.58
N LYS A 98 -19.78 22.19 -17.73
CA LYS A 98 -19.49 22.84 -19.01
C LYS A 98 -18.97 21.82 -20.01
N SER A 99 -19.60 21.73 -21.18
CA SER A 99 -19.12 20.90 -22.27
C SER A 99 -17.88 21.53 -22.93
N THR A 100 -16.72 20.95 -22.66
CA THR A 100 -15.42 21.34 -23.24
C THR A 100 -15.02 20.45 -24.40
N LYS A 101 -14.15 20.96 -25.28
CA LYS A 101 -13.64 20.15 -26.40
C LYS A 101 -12.69 19.08 -25.87
N LYS A 102 -12.66 17.92 -26.53
CA LYS A 102 -11.79 16.79 -26.13
C LYS A 102 -10.31 17.18 -26.05
N GLU A 103 -9.85 18.07 -26.93
CA GLU A 103 -8.45 18.54 -26.95
C GLU A 103 -8.12 19.41 -25.74
N GLU A 104 -9.05 20.28 -25.34
CA GLU A 104 -8.91 21.14 -24.15
C GLU A 104 -8.87 20.29 -22.87
N VAL A 105 -9.78 19.31 -22.76
CA VAL A 105 -9.79 18.35 -21.64
C VAL A 105 -8.46 17.59 -21.55
N GLN A 106 -7.92 17.13 -22.68
CA GLN A 106 -6.63 16.43 -22.68
C GLN A 106 -5.49 17.33 -22.19
N ALA A 107 -5.46 18.60 -22.62
CA ALA A 107 -4.44 19.55 -22.20
C ALA A 107 -4.52 19.87 -20.70
N GLU A 108 -5.73 20.05 -20.16
CA GLU A 108 -5.96 20.25 -18.72
C GLU A 108 -5.53 19.03 -17.92
N LEU A 109 -5.92 17.83 -18.36
CA LEU A 109 -5.54 16.58 -17.70
C LEU A 109 -4.02 16.37 -17.70
N MET A 110 -3.33 16.70 -18.79
CA MET A 110 -1.86 16.67 -18.85
C MET A 110 -1.23 17.61 -17.83
N LYS A 111 -1.79 18.83 -17.67
CA LYS A 111 -1.28 19.84 -16.75
C LYS A 111 -1.48 19.45 -15.29
N ILE A 112 -2.66 18.93 -14.94
CA ILE A 112 -3.01 18.52 -13.56
C ILE A 112 -2.23 17.28 -13.13
N THR A 113 -2.09 16.29 -14.01
CA THR A 113 -1.47 15.00 -13.67
C THR A 113 0.02 14.92 -14.00
N HIS A 114 0.59 15.97 -14.61
CA HIS A 114 1.97 16.01 -15.10
C HIS A 114 2.32 14.80 -16.00
N THR A 115 1.43 14.48 -16.93
CA THR A 115 1.59 13.35 -17.86
C THR A 115 1.68 13.78 -19.32
N THR A 116 2.09 12.85 -20.19
CA THR A 116 2.19 13.09 -21.63
C THR A 116 0.86 12.90 -22.35
N LYS A 117 0.71 13.52 -23.52
CA LYS A 117 -0.53 13.50 -24.32
C LYS A 117 -1.04 12.11 -24.71
N HIS A 118 -0.14 11.14 -24.88
CA HIS A 118 -0.49 9.79 -25.36
C HIS A 118 -1.29 8.97 -24.37
N LYS A 119 -1.26 9.32 -23.08
CA LYS A 119 -2.06 8.66 -22.03
C LYS A 119 -3.56 8.93 -22.17
N TRP A 120 -3.91 10.10 -22.72
CA TRP A 120 -5.28 10.61 -22.77
C TRP A 120 -5.95 10.49 -24.15
N VAL A 121 -5.18 10.05 -25.15
CA VAL A 121 -5.71 9.69 -26.47
C VAL A 121 -6.13 8.23 -26.42
N HIS A 122 -7.43 7.97 -26.61
CA HIS A 122 -7.90 6.60 -26.73
C HIS A 122 -7.25 5.92 -27.93
N PRO A 123 -6.60 4.76 -27.75
CA PRO A 123 -6.09 4.01 -28.88
C PRO A 123 -7.26 3.60 -29.79
N PRO A 124 -7.06 3.59 -31.12
CA PRO A 124 -8.06 3.11 -32.05
C PRO A 124 -8.61 1.74 -31.63
N LYS A 125 -9.92 1.53 -31.77
CA LYS A 125 -10.63 0.31 -31.31
C LYS A 125 -9.96 -1.00 -31.77
N ARG A 126 -9.29 -0.99 -32.93
CA ARG A 126 -8.52 -2.14 -33.47
C ARG A 126 -7.39 -2.63 -32.55
N PHE A 127 -6.83 -1.76 -31.72
CA PHE A 127 -5.73 -2.08 -30.81
C PHE A 127 -6.20 -2.41 -29.39
N LEU A 128 -7.50 -2.25 -29.10
CA LEU A 128 -8.08 -2.66 -27.83
C LEU A 128 -8.27 -4.18 -27.85
N LYS A 129 -7.31 -4.92 -27.27
CA LYS A 129 -7.49 -6.36 -27.02
C LYS A 129 -8.61 -6.53 -25.99
N LYS A 130 -9.71 -7.18 -26.38
CA LYS A 130 -10.73 -7.63 -25.42
C LYS A 130 -10.03 -8.62 -24.49
N LYS A 131 -9.92 -8.30 -23.20
CA LYS A 131 -9.53 -9.32 -22.22
C LYS A 131 -10.61 -10.40 -22.29
N PRO A 132 -10.26 -11.68 -22.49
CA PRO A 132 -11.27 -12.73 -22.41
C PRO A 132 -11.93 -12.63 -21.04
N PHE A 133 -13.26 -12.72 -21.01
CA PHE A 133 -13.99 -12.85 -19.76
C PHE A 133 -13.50 -14.15 -19.10
N VAL A 134 -12.71 -14.02 -18.04
CA VAL A 134 -12.30 -15.17 -17.25
C VAL A 134 -13.52 -15.52 -16.40
N THR A 135 -14.28 -16.53 -16.82
CA THR A 135 -15.22 -17.20 -15.91
C THR A 135 -14.43 -17.63 -14.68
N PRO A 136 -14.93 -17.42 -13.44
CA PRO A 136 -14.32 -18.02 -12.27
C PRO A 136 -14.13 -19.51 -12.58
N ARG A 137 -12.93 -20.03 -12.35
CA ARG A 137 -12.66 -21.46 -12.56
C ARG A 137 -13.45 -22.20 -11.48
N GLU A 138 -14.66 -22.63 -11.82
CA GLU A 138 -15.49 -23.52 -11.01
C GLU A 138 -14.62 -24.73 -10.60
N GLY A 139 -14.34 -24.84 -9.29
CA GLY A 139 -13.77 -26.03 -8.65
C GLY A 139 -12.27 -26.25 -8.82
N LEU A 140 -11.52 -26.04 -7.73
CA LEU A 140 -10.52 -26.95 -7.15
C LEU A 140 -10.15 -26.49 -5.73
#